data_AF-A0A8I1DRI8-F1
#
_entry.id   AF-A0A8I1DRI8-F1
#
_cell.length_a   1.000
_cell.length_b   1.000
_cell.length_c   1.000
_cell.angle_alpha   90.00
_cell.angle_beta   90.00
_cell.angle_gamma   90.00
#
_symmetry.space_group_name_H-M   'P 1'
#
loop_
_entity.id
_entity.type
_entity.pdbx_description
1 polymer ?
#
loop_
_entity_poly.entity_id
_entity_poly.type
_entity_poly.pdbx_seq_one_letter_code
_entity_poly.pdbx_strand_id
1 'polypeptide(L)'
;MNAANNRRNRFLTQHLQLLVDEYGFDATLSALQELALQQGAGRRHDSHKGAKNARSARPAGMVALVDGIGGDANKKALLRLLASRFDEKEFLPSVSDARSFMEAYGEIPKMKQRSEAMRPIFQLLTEMSAESLEKIKSTDISWGVSRLGPLADAIRERGAEMRYSKHEERPISSTESEKREMSDAQPEPQSAPPHESDADTPPKPEPSGAAESSTPPKTDH
;
A
#
# COMPACT_ATOMS: atom_id res chain seq x y z
N MET A 1 -10.89 -20.85 -6.85
CA MET A 1 -12.02 -19.99 -7.28
C MET A 1 -13.31 -20.52 -6.68
N ASN A 2 -14.11 -19.65 -6.04
CA ASN A 2 -15.21 -20.06 -5.15
C ASN A 2 -16.42 -20.61 -5.93
N ALA A 3 -16.75 -21.89 -5.75
CA ALA A 3 -17.92 -22.53 -6.37
C ALA A 3 -19.25 -21.82 -6.06
N ALA A 4 -19.33 -21.12 -4.91
CA ALA A 4 -20.49 -20.32 -4.52
C ALA A 4 -20.72 -19.12 -5.45
N ASN A 5 -19.65 -18.47 -5.94
CA ASN A 5 -19.77 -17.33 -6.86
C ASN A 5 -20.31 -17.79 -8.21
N ASN A 6 -19.88 -18.96 -8.70
CA ASN A 6 -20.36 -19.51 -9.96
C ASN A 6 -21.87 -19.81 -9.95
N ARG A 7 -22.41 -20.29 -8.81
CA ARG A 7 -23.85 -20.53 -8.66
C ARG A 7 -24.66 -19.23 -8.69
N ARG A 8 -24.18 -18.20 -8.01
CA ARG A 8 -24.83 -16.87 -8.00
C ARG A 8 -24.84 -16.23 -9.37
N ASN A 9 -23.71 -16.28 -10.08
CA ASN A 9 -23.62 -15.75 -11.44
C ASN A 9 -24.57 -16.47 -12.38
N ARG A 10 -24.67 -17.80 -12.31
CA ARG A 10 -25.60 -18.57 -13.15
C ARG A 10 -27.06 -18.18 -12.92
N PHE A 11 -27.46 -18.01 -11.66
CA PHE A 11 -28.81 -17.57 -11.31
C PHE A 11 -29.10 -16.16 -11.85
N LEU A 12 -28.16 -15.23 -11.68
CA LEU A 12 -28.29 -13.88 -12.21
C LEU A 12 -28.42 -13.87 -13.74
N THR A 13 -27.60 -14.65 -14.44
CA THR A 13 -27.67 -14.76 -15.90
C THR A 13 -29.01 -15.34 -16.36
N GLN A 14 -29.53 -16.37 -15.69
CA GLN A 14 -30.84 -16.94 -16.01
C GLN A 14 -31.97 -15.92 -15.81
N HIS A 15 -31.87 -15.10 -14.77
CA HIS A 15 -32.89 -14.07 -14.49
C HIS A 15 -32.83 -12.92 -15.49
N LEU A 16 -31.63 -12.45 -15.85
CA LEU A 16 -31.45 -11.44 -16.88
C LEU A 16 -31.94 -11.94 -18.25
N GLN A 17 -31.70 -13.20 -18.57
CA GLN A 17 -32.21 -13.79 -19.82
C GLN A 17 -33.75 -13.75 -19.86
N LEU A 18 -34.41 -14.14 -18.77
CA LEU A 18 -35.87 -14.11 -18.70
C LEU A 18 -36.43 -12.68 -18.86
N LEU A 19 -35.78 -11.67 -18.26
CA LEU A 19 -36.16 -10.27 -18.44
C LEU A 19 -35.98 -9.79 -19.90
N VAL A 20 -34.89 -10.21 -20.55
CA VAL A 20 -34.64 -9.89 -21.96
C VAL A 20 -35.68 -10.56 -22.87
N ASP A 21 -36.08 -11.80 -22.56
CA ASP A 21 -37.08 -12.55 -23.33
C ASP A 21 -38.49 -11.94 -23.18
N GLU A 22 -38.85 -11.43 -21.99
CA GLU A 22 -40.18 -10.84 -21.72
C GLU A 22 -40.30 -9.38 -22.15
N TYR A 23 -39.28 -8.55 -21.92
CA TYR A 23 -39.36 -7.09 -22.09
C TYR A 23 -38.48 -6.55 -23.23
N GLY A 24 -37.61 -7.39 -23.80
CA GLY A 24 -36.63 -6.99 -24.80
C GLY A 24 -35.34 -6.43 -24.19
N PHE A 25 -34.27 -6.48 -24.99
CA PHE A 25 -32.92 -6.08 -24.57
C PHE A 25 -32.84 -4.59 -24.21
N ASP A 26 -33.37 -3.71 -25.07
CA ASP A 26 -33.25 -2.26 -24.90
C ASP A 26 -33.97 -1.74 -23.65
N ALA A 27 -35.18 -2.27 -23.38
CA ALA A 27 -35.95 -1.91 -22.19
C ALA A 27 -35.24 -2.34 -20.89
N THR A 28 -34.69 -3.56 -20.88
CA THR A 28 -33.94 -4.10 -19.74
C THR A 28 -32.67 -3.28 -19.48
N LEU A 29 -31.95 -2.90 -20.54
CA LEU A 29 -30.74 -2.09 -20.44
C LEU A 29 -31.03 -0.67 -19.93
N SER A 30 -32.09 -0.03 -20.44
CA SER A 30 -32.51 1.30 -19.96
C SER A 30 -32.86 1.28 -18.47
N ALA A 31 -33.59 0.27 -18.00
CA ALA A 31 -33.94 0.12 -16.59
C ALA A 31 -32.70 -0.12 -15.70
N LEU A 32 -31.73 -0.91 -16.16
CA LEU A 32 -30.47 -1.13 -15.45
C LEU A 32 -29.63 0.15 -15.35
N GLN A 33 -29.61 0.98 -16.40
CA GLN A 33 -28.94 2.28 -16.37
C GLN A 33 -29.60 3.26 -15.40
N GLU A 34 -30.93 3.30 -15.38
CA GLU A 34 -31.68 4.14 -14.44
C GLU A 34 -31.39 3.72 -12.99
N LEU A 35 -31.38 2.41 -12.70
CA LEU A 35 -31.00 1.89 -11.39
C LEU A 35 -29.54 2.23 -11.03
N ALA A 36 -28.62 2.16 -11.99
CA ALA A 36 -27.22 2.53 -11.76
C ALA A 36 -27.09 4.03 -11.42
N LEU A 37 -27.85 4.90 -12.08
CA LEU A 37 -27.90 6.34 -11.78
C LEU A 37 -28.51 6.62 -10.40
N GLN A 38 -29.60 5.93 -10.05
CA GLN A 38 -30.23 6.05 -8.72
C GLN A 38 -29.28 5.58 -7.61
N GLN A 39 -28.55 4.47 -7.82
CA GLN A 39 -27.56 3.96 -6.86
C GLN A 39 -26.30 4.83 -6.79
N GLY A 40 -25.90 5.46 -7.90
CA GLY A 40 -24.77 6.39 -7.96
C GLY A 40 -25.06 7.74 -7.29
N ALA A 41 -26.32 8.21 -7.32
CA ALA A 41 -26.72 9.52 -6.79
C ALA A 41 -27.13 9.50 -5.30
N GLY A 42 -27.46 8.34 -4.72
CA GLY A 42 -27.95 8.30 -3.35
C GLY A 42 -27.87 6.92 -2.72
N ARG A 43 -26.90 6.77 -1.82
CA ARG A 43 -26.83 5.72 -0.78
C ARG A 43 -26.59 4.31 -1.30
N ARG A 44 -25.44 3.77 -0.88
CA ARG A 44 -25.28 2.34 -0.59
C ARG A 44 -26.50 1.91 0.22
N HIS A 45 -27.36 1.12 -0.39
CA HIS A 45 -28.44 0.43 0.31
C HIS A 45 -27.77 -0.65 1.17
N ASP A 46 -27.16 -0.21 2.28
CA ASP A 46 -26.79 -1.08 3.37
C ASP A 46 -28.05 -1.80 3.78
N SER A 47 -28.03 -3.10 3.55
CA SER A 47 -29.13 -4.01 3.85
C SER A 47 -29.27 -4.08 5.38
N HIS A 48 -30.02 -3.14 5.95
CA HIS A 48 -30.45 -3.19 7.33
C HIS A 48 -31.46 -4.34 7.50
N LYS A 49 -30.97 -5.52 7.86
CA LYS A 49 -31.62 -6.42 8.84
C LYS A 49 -30.72 -7.64 9.08
N GLY A 50 -29.98 -7.60 10.18
CA GLY A 50 -29.34 -8.79 10.70
C GLY A 50 -28.18 -8.52 11.63
N ALA A 51 -28.45 -8.73 12.92
CA ALA A 51 -27.47 -8.99 13.97
C ALA A 51 -26.66 -7.79 14.49
N LYS A 52 -27.03 -7.44 15.72
CA LYS A 52 -26.18 -6.90 16.77
C LYS A 52 -24.92 -7.77 16.93
N ASN A 53 -23.92 -7.58 16.09
CA ASN A 53 -22.57 -8.10 16.30
C ASN A 53 -21.63 -6.92 16.56
N ALA A 54 -21.69 -6.44 17.80
CA ALA A 54 -20.54 -5.81 18.43
C ALA A 54 -19.40 -6.85 18.45
N ARG A 55 -18.54 -6.86 17.43
CA ARG A 55 -17.18 -7.46 17.38
C ARG A 55 -16.69 -7.55 15.93
N SER A 56 -16.40 -6.40 15.34
CA SER A 56 -15.27 -6.22 14.42
C SER A 56 -15.24 -4.74 14.08
N ALA A 57 -14.73 -3.94 15.02
CA ALA A 57 -14.27 -2.60 14.70
C ALA A 57 -13.06 -2.79 13.78
N ARG A 58 -13.32 -3.02 12.48
CA ARG A 58 -12.28 -2.84 11.48
C ARG A 58 -11.69 -1.46 11.74
N PRO A 59 -10.36 -1.33 11.82
CA PRO A 59 -9.74 -0.03 12.03
C PRO A 59 -10.35 0.90 10.99
N ALA A 60 -10.97 1.98 11.47
CA ALA A 60 -11.60 2.96 10.62
C ALA A 60 -10.57 3.36 9.56
N GLY A 61 -10.89 3.17 8.28
CA GLY A 61 -9.99 3.49 7.18
C GLY A 61 -9.55 4.95 7.24
N MET A 62 -8.50 5.31 6.53
CA MET A 62 -7.95 6.65 6.59
C MET A 62 -9.00 7.72 6.22
N VAL A 63 -9.95 7.37 5.33
CA VAL A 63 -11.08 8.21 4.95
C VAL A 63 -11.95 8.62 6.14
N ALA A 64 -12.18 7.71 7.10
CA ALA A 64 -12.98 8.01 8.29
C ALA A 64 -12.29 9.00 9.23
N LEU A 65 -10.95 9.01 9.26
CA LEU A 65 -10.18 10.01 10.00
C LEU A 65 -10.32 11.41 9.38
N VAL A 66 -10.36 11.50 8.04
CA VAL A 66 -10.56 12.76 7.31
C VAL A 66 -11.94 13.35 7.59
N ASP A 67 -12.99 12.52 7.66
CA ASP A 67 -14.35 13.00 7.86
C ASP A 67 -14.52 13.72 9.22
N GLY A 68 -13.77 13.30 10.24
CA GLY A 68 -13.75 13.93 11.56
C GLY A 68 -13.00 15.27 11.64
N ILE A 69 -12.22 15.63 10.63
CA ILE A 69 -11.51 16.91 10.62
C ILE A 69 -12.46 18.03 10.16
N GLY A 70 -12.56 19.07 10.99
CA GLY A 70 -13.11 20.37 10.61
C GLY A 70 -12.04 21.22 9.95
N GLY A 71 -12.40 21.98 8.91
CA GLY A 71 -11.46 22.86 8.21
C GLY A 71 -11.95 23.26 6.82
N ASP A 72 -11.02 23.82 6.02
CA ASP A 72 -11.25 24.19 4.63
C ASP A 72 -11.73 23.00 3.79
N ALA A 73 -12.84 23.19 3.07
CA ALA A 73 -13.47 22.19 2.24
C ALA A 73 -12.52 21.68 1.14
N ASN A 74 -11.68 22.56 0.57
CA ASN A 74 -10.75 22.20 -0.49
C ASN A 74 -9.65 21.28 0.03
N LYS A 75 -9.04 21.65 1.16
CA LYS A 75 -8.04 20.82 1.84
C LYS A 75 -8.63 19.47 2.27
N LYS A 76 -9.86 19.47 2.79
CA LYS A 76 -10.56 18.23 3.16
C LYS A 76 -10.79 17.32 1.95
N ALA A 77 -11.16 17.87 0.79
CA ALA A 77 -11.32 17.10 -0.43
C ALA A 77 -10.01 16.44 -0.89
N LEU A 78 -8.88 17.18 -0.83
CA LEU A 78 -7.55 16.65 -1.14
C LEU A 78 -7.13 15.54 -0.18
N LEU A 79 -7.31 15.75 1.12
CA LEU A 79 -7.01 14.74 2.14
C LEU A 79 -7.87 13.49 1.98
N ARG A 80 -9.15 13.64 1.63
CA ARG A 80 -10.05 12.50 1.38
C ARG A 80 -9.58 11.66 0.20
N LEU A 81 -9.13 12.31 -0.88
CA LEU A 81 -8.63 11.64 -2.07
C LEU A 81 -7.29 10.93 -1.81
N LEU A 82 -6.37 11.54 -1.06
CA LEU A 82 -5.13 10.88 -0.65
C LEU A 82 -5.39 9.72 0.31
N ALA A 83 -6.36 9.86 1.21
CA ALA A 83 -6.78 8.79 2.12
C ALA A 83 -7.40 7.60 1.38
N SER A 84 -8.24 7.83 0.37
CA SER A 84 -8.80 6.74 -0.44
C SER A 84 -7.70 6.02 -1.22
N ARG A 85 -6.78 6.77 -1.86
CA ARG A 85 -5.60 6.19 -2.53
C ARG A 85 -4.72 5.40 -1.57
N PHE A 86 -4.58 5.84 -0.32
CA PHE A 86 -3.87 5.07 0.70
C PHE A 86 -4.63 3.78 1.01
N ASP A 87 -5.93 3.80 1.25
CA ASP A 87 -6.70 2.59 1.55
C ASP A 87 -6.66 1.58 0.38
N GLU A 88 -6.65 2.07 -0.86
CA GLU A 88 -6.54 1.30 -2.11
C GLU A 88 -5.11 0.83 -2.44
N LYS A 89 -4.11 1.25 -1.65
CA LYS A 89 -2.68 1.00 -1.88
C LYS A 89 -2.12 1.63 -3.16
N GLU A 90 -2.79 2.62 -3.73
CA GLU A 90 -2.24 3.44 -4.82
C GLU A 90 -1.21 4.46 -4.30
N PHE A 91 -1.45 4.99 -3.09
CA PHE A 91 -0.53 5.89 -2.41
C PHE A 91 0.23 5.13 -1.32
N LEU A 92 1.57 5.08 -1.44
CA LEU A 92 2.48 4.38 -0.52
C LEU A 92 2.11 2.90 -0.36
N PRO A 93 2.23 2.07 -1.41
CA PRO A 93 1.79 0.67 -1.39
C PRO A 93 2.51 -0.18 -0.35
N SER A 94 3.77 0.13 -0.04
CA SER A 94 4.61 -0.64 0.87
C SER A 94 4.99 0.11 2.16
N VAL A 95 5.47 -0.64 3.16
CA VAL A 95 5.97 -0.07 4.43
C VAL A 95 7.24 0.76 4.21
N SER A 96 8.11 0.36 3.27
CA SER A 96 9.30 1.13 2.91
C SER A 96 8.91 2.48 2.33
N ASP A 97 7.91 2.54 1.46
CA ASP A 97 7.45 3.80 0.87
C ASP A 97 6.92 4.74 1.95
N ALA A 98 6.13 4.21 2.88
CA ALA A 98 5.62 4.95 4.02
C ALA A 98 6.74 5.52 4.91
N ARG A 99 7.81 4.73 5.15
CA ARG A 99 8.98 5.21 5.89
C ARG A 99 9.74 6.28 5.12
N SER A 100 10.05 6.07 3.84
CA SER A 100 10.77 7.03 3.01
C SER A 100 10.01 8.33 2.83
N PHE A 101 8.67 8.26 2.73
CA PHE A 101 7.82 9.44 2.73
C PHE A 101 7.97 10.22 4.04
N MET A 102 7.83 9.58 5.19
CA MET A 102 7.97 10.25 6.49
C MET A 102 9.39 10.80 6.72
N GLU A 103 10.42 10.06 6.29
CA GLU A 103 11.82 10.47 6.38
C GLU A 103 12.10 11.72 5.55
N ALA A 104 11.48 11.86 4.37
CA ALA A 104 11.57 13.06 3.55
C ALA A 104 11.01 14.32 4.23
N TYR A 105 10.17 14.16 5.25
CA TYR A 105 9.63 15.24 6.07
C TYR A 105 10.25 15.31 7.47
N GLY A 106 11.33 14.56 7.73
CA GLY A 106 12.09 14.63 8.99
C GLY A 106 11.56 13.73 10.11
N GLU A 107 10.59 12.84 9.83
CA GLU A 107 10.10 11.87 10.80
C GLU A 107 10.69 10.47 10.56
N ILE A 108 11.17 9.81 11.62
CA ILE A 108 11.74 8.44 11.54
C ILE A 108 10.82 7.47 12.30
N PRO A 109 9.74 6.99 11.67
CA PRO A 109 8.78 6.12 12.33
C PRO A 109 9.33 4.69 12.51
N LYS A 110 9.21 4.17 13.74
CA LYS A 110 9.44 2.75 14.03
C LYS A 110 8.19 1.93 13.72
N MET A 111 7.85 1.80 12.43
CA MET A 111 6.70 1.02 11.98
C MET A 111 7.11 -0.35 11.43
N LYS A 112 6.40 -1.41 11.80
CA LYS A 112 6.55 -2.77 11.25
C LYS A 112 5.54 -3.05 10.14
N GLN A 113 4.36 -2.44 10.22
CA GLN A 113 3.26 -2.62 9.29
C GLN A 113 2.80 -1.30 8.69
N ARG A 114 2.23 -1.35 7.49
CA ARG A 114 1.73 -0.16 6.77
C ARG A 114 0.58 0.52 7.50
N SER A 115 -0.27 -0.27 8.15
CA SER A 115 -1.39 0.22 8.97
C SER A 115 -0.92 1.09 10.14
N GLU A 116 0.25 0.82 10.72
CA GLU A 116 0.84 1.63 11.79
C GLU A 116 1.25 3.02 11.28
N ALA A 117 1.57 3.14 9.99
CA ALA A 117 1.93 4.40 9.33
C ALA A 117 0.72 5.33 9.12
N MET A 118 -0.51 4.79 9.15
CA MET A 118 -1.71 5.52 8.75
C MET A 118 -1.92 6.79 9.59
N ARG A 119 -1.81 6.69 10.91
CA ARG A 119 -2.01 7.83 11.82
C ARG A 119 -0.90 8.89 11.68
N PRO A 120 0.40 8.53 11.75
CA PRO A 120 1.47 9.50 11.56
C PRO A 120 1.43 10.19 10.19
N ILE A 121 1.24 9.43 9.10
CA ILE A 121 1.13 10.01 7.75
C ILE A 121 -0.06 10.96 7.69
N PHE A 122 -1.20 10.57 8.25
CA PHE A 122 -2.38 11.42 8.26
C PHE A 122 -2.13 12.72 9.03
N GLN A 123 -1.51 12.64 10.21
CA GLN A 123 -1.14 13.82 10.99
C GLN A 123 -0.23 14.75 10.20
N LEU A 124 0.83 14.21 9.59
CA LEU A 124 1.73 14.96 8.72
C LEU A 124 0.97 15.65 7.58
N LEU A 125 0.10 14.93 6.85
CA LEU A 125 -0.71 15.50 5.77
C LEU A 125 -1.63 16.63 6.25
N THR A 126 -2.13 16.56 7.49
CA THR A 126 -2.98 17.61 8.06
C THR A 126 -2.20 18.87 8.42
N GLU A 127 -0.91 18.75 8.72
CA GLU A 127 -0.02 19.88 8.98
C GLU A 127 0.46 20.57 7.69
N MET A 128 0.44 19.86 6.55
CA MET A 128 0.84 20.40 5.25
C MET A 128 -0.11 21.48 4.70
N SER A 129 0.44 22.40 3.91
CA SER A 129 -0.33 23.39 3.15
C SER A 129 -1.12 22.74 2.00
N ALA A 130 -2.19 23.39 1.53
CA ALA A 130 -3.00 22.88 0.42
C ALA A 130 -2.18 22.72 -0.87
N GLU A 131 -1.27 23.66 -1.15
CA GLU A 131 -0.37 23.61 -2.31
C GLU A 131 0.53 22.38 -2.29
N SER A 132 1.08 22.02 -1.13
CA SER A 132 1.92 20.83 -0.99
C SER A 132 1.11 19.55 -1.15
N LEU A 133 -0.14 19.52 -0.67
CA LEU A 133 -1.05 18.40 -0.89
C LEU A 133 -1.41 18.24 -2.38
N GLU A 134 -1.58 19.33 -3.12
CA GLU A 134 -1.77 19.28 -4.57
C GLU A 134 -0.53 18.75 -5.30
N LYS A 135 0.67 19.18 -4.88
CA LYS A 135 1.92 18.63 -5.41
C LYS A 135 1.97 17.11 -5.21
N ILE A 136 1.69 16.62 -4.00
CA ILE A 136 1.63 15.17 -3.72
C ILE A 136 0.59 14.48 -4.60
N LYS A 137 -0.60 15.06 -4.75
CA LYS A 137 -1.64 14.50 -5.62
C LYS A 137 -1.20 14.38 -7.08
N SER A 138 -0.48 15.39 -7.58
CA SER A 138 0.02 15.42 -8.97
C SER A 138 1.23 14.52 -9.20
N THR A 139 1.98 14.20 -8.15
CA THR A 139 3.09 13.28 -8.25
C THR A 139 2.60 11.86 -8.07
N ASP A 140 2.33 11.17 -9.18
CA ASP A 140 2.15 9.71 -9.24
C ASP A 140 3.47 8.95 -8.93
N ILE A 141 4.37 9.57 -8.16
CA ILE A 141 5.69 9.05 -7.87
C ILE A 141 5.51 7.85 -6.95
N SER A 142 5.83 6.69 -7.51
CA SER A 142 6.15 5.49 -6.74
C SER A 142 7.28 5.81 -5.76
N TRP A 143 6.93 6.08 -4.50
CA TRP A 143 7.87 6.43 -3.41
C TRP A 143 8.85 5.30 -3.04
N GLY A 144 8.84 4.18 -3.77
CA GLY A 144 9.69 3.01 -3.57
C GLY A 144 10.55 2.58 -4.76
N VAL A 145 10.27 3.07 -5.97
CA VAL A 145 11.20 2.86 -7.08
C VAL A 145 12.25 3.94 -6.90
N SER A 146 13.29 3.58 -6.16
CA SER A 146 14.41 4.43 -5.81
C SER A 146 14.71 5.38 -6.95
N ARG A 147 14.73 6.69 -6.68
CA ARG A 147 15.32 7.70 -7.57
C ARG A 147 16.77 7.34 -7.99
N LEU A 148 17.34 6.31 -7.35
CA LEU A 148 18.53 5.59 -7.79
C LEU A 148 18.44 4.90 -9.14
N GLY A 149 17.29 4.61 -9.74
CA GLY A 149 17.25 4.08 -11.11
C GLY A 149 17.86 5.10 -12.10
N PRO A 150 17.24 6.28 -12.24
CA PRO A 150 17.80 7.37 -13.03
C PRO A 150 19.19 7.83 -12.58
N LEU A 151 19.48 7.84 -11.28
CA LEU A 151 20.81 8.20 -10.77
C LEU A 151 21.87 7.13 -11.09
N ALA A 152 21.53 5.83 -10.98
CA ALA A 152 22.43 4.73 -11.32
C ALA A 152 22.66 4.67 -12.84
N ASP A 153 21.65 4.99 -13.64
CA ASP A 153 21.78 5.15 -15.09
C ASP A 153 22.71 6.32 -15.42
N ALA A 154 22.54 7.48 -14.77
CA ALA A 154 23.45 8.63 -14.92
C ALA A 154 24.89 8.33 -14.47
N ILE A 155 25.07 7.58 -13.37
CA ILE A 155 26.40 7.14 -12.90
C ILE A 155 27.00 6.14 -13.90
N ARG A 156 26.19 5.21 -14.45
CA ARG A 156 26.64 4.21 -15.43
C ARG A 156 27.04 4.85 -16.75
N GLU A 157 26.25 5.80 -17.24
CA GLU A 157 26.53 6.57 -18.46
C GLU A 157 27.82 7.38 -18.31
N ARG A 158 27.96 8.13 -17.20
CA ARG A 158 29.19 8.89 -16.92
C ARG A 158 30.42 7.99 -16.69
N GLY A 159 30.22 6.82 -16.11
CA GLY A 159 31.25 5.80 -15.95
C GLY A 159 31.68 5.18 -17.28
N ALA A 160 30.77 5.04 -18.25
CA ALA A 160 31.08 4.58 -19.59
C ALA A 160 31.89 5.64 -20.36
N GLU A 161 31.46 6.91 -20.33
CA GLU A 161 32.15 8.04 -20.98
C GLU A 161 33.61 8.19 -20.52
N MET A 162 33.87 8.03 -19.22
CA MET A 162 35.24 8.04 -18.67
C MET A 162 36.10 6.83 -19.10
N ARG A 163 35.51 5.70 -19.48
CA ARG A 163 36.27 4.53 -19.97
C ARG A 163 36.63 4.66 -21.45
N TYR A 164 35.75 5.25 -22.26
CA TYR A 164 36.02 5.46 -23.69
C TYR A 164 37.08 6.55 -23.93
N SER A 165 37.08 7.62 -23.12
CA SER A 165 38.08 8.70 -23.21
C SER A 165 39.51 8.30 -22.82
N LYS A 166 39.73 7.12 -22.21
CA LYS A 166 41.06 6.64 -21.82
C LYS A 166 41.77 5.83 -22.91
N HIS A 167 41.09 5.50 -24.01
CA HIS A 167 41.60 4.57 -25.02
C HIS A 167 42.10 5.20 -26.34
N GLU A 168 42.01 6.53 -26.52
CA GLU A 168 42.44 7.19 -27.77
C GLU A 168 43.93 7.60 -27.81
N GLU A 169 44.69 7.49 -26.72
CA GLU A 169 46.12 7.81 -26.72
C GLU A 169 46.99 6.64 -26.24
N ARG A 170 46.96 5.51 -26.96
CA ARG A 170 48.15 4.66 -27.07
C ARG A 170 48.33 4.13 -28.48
N PRO A 171 49.14 4.81 -29.31
CA PRO A 171 49.66 4.18 -30.51
C PRO A 171 50.51 2.97 -30.11
N ILE A 172 50.10 1.82 -30.62
CA ILE A 172 50.88 0.62 -30.92
C ILE A 172 52.41 0.76 -30.76
N SER A 173 52.95 0.11 -29.73
CA SER A 173 54.30 -0.43 -29.81
C SER A 173 54.26 -1.86 -29.29
N SER A 174 54.31 -2.77 -30.24
CA SER A 174 54.62 -4.18 -30.09
C SER A 174 55.83 -4.39 -29.18
N THR A 175 55.74 -5.38 -28.29
CA THR A 175 56.74 -6.44 -28.10
C THR A 175 56.19 -7.44 -27.09
N GLU A 176 55.77 -8.59 -27.60
CA GLU A 176 56.36 -9.90 -27.25
C GLU A 176 56.82 -10.08 -25.78
N SER A 177 56.14 -10.94 -25.02
CA SER A 177 56.77 -12.10 -24.38
C SER A 177 55.87 -12.83 -23.39
N GLU A 178 56.00 -14.16 -23.46
CA GLU A 178 55.90 -15.11 -22.35
C GLU A 178 54.53 -15.43 -21.73
N LYS A 179 53.85 -16.32 -22.44
CA LYS A 179 53.54 -17.68 -21.96
C LYS A 179 54.03 -17.99 -20.52
N ARG A 180 53.11 -17.95 -19.56
CA ARG A 180 53.17 -18.77 -18.34
C ARG A 180 51.84 -19.49 -18.12
N GLU A 181 51.80 -20.73 -18.58
CA GLU A 181 51.07 -21.81 -17.94
C GLU A 181 51.60 -21.97 -16.51
N MET A 182 50.72 -22.01 -15.50
CA MET A 182 50.73 -23.06 -14.46
C MET A 182 49.71 -22.80 -13.35
N SER A 183 49.17 -23.93 -12.88
CA SER A 183 48.51 -24.18 -11.60
C SER A 183 47.13 -23.57 -11.37
N ASP A 184 46.14 -24.27 -11.92
CA ASP A 184 45.24 -25.13 -11.13
C ASP A 184 45.41 -24.99 -9.60
N ALA A 185 44.52 -24.23 -8.97
CA ALA A 185 44.37 -24.15 -7.52
C ALA A 185 42.88 -24.21 -7.19
N GLN A 186 42.43 -25.45 -7.03
CA GLN A 186 41.15 -25.86 -6.49
C GLN A 186 40.95 -25.29 -5.06
N PRO A 187 39.94 -24.44 -4.79
CA PRO A 187 39.57 -24.12 -3.41
C PRO A 187 38.64 -25.22 -2.89
N GLU A 188 39.08 -25.92 -1.84
CA GLU A 188 38.26 -26.84 -1.07
C GLU A 188 37.00 -26.16 -0.50
N PRO A 189 35.85 -26.84 -0.47
CA PRO A 189 34.68 -26.40 0.27
C PRO A 189 34.89 -26.66 1.77
N GLN A 190 35.14 -25.59 2.53
CA GLN A 190 35.13 -25.66 3.99
C GLN A 190 33.72 -25.98 4.49
N SER A 191 33.57 -27.21 4.97
CA SER A 191 32.50 -27.65 5.84
C SER A 191 32.68 -27.05 7.23
N ALA A 192 31.65 -26.38 7.75
CA ALA A 192 31.53 -26.03 9.17
C ALA A 192 30.03 -25.77 9.50
N PRO A 193 29.60 -25.79 10.78
CA PRO A 193 28.80 -26.86 11.39
C PRO A 193 27.34 -26.45 11.67
N PRO A 194 26.47 -27.37 12.13
CA PRO A 194 25.13 -27.03 12.58
C PRO A 194 25.21 -26.30 13.93
N HIS A 195 24.76 -25.06 13.96
CA HIS A 195 24.46 -24.38 15.22
C HIS A 195 23.01 -24.70 15.59
N GLU A 196 22.85 -25.77 16.38
CA GLU A 196 21.71 -25.89 17.29
C GLU A 196 21.80 -24.74 18.29
N SER A 197 20.72 -24.00 18.45
CA SER A 197 20.56 -23.00 19.52
C SER A 197 19.10 -23.05 19.92
N ASP A 198 18.83 -23.97 20.84
CA ASP A 198 17.66 -23.96 21.70
C ASP A 198 17.57 -22.59 22.39
N ALA A 199 16.69 -21.74 21.86
CA ALA A 199 16.27 -20.52 22.52
C ALA A 199 15.02 -20.83 23.35
N ASP A 200 15.32 -21.30 24.55
CA ASP A 200 14.57 -21.15 25.79
C ASP A 200 13.59 -19.95 25.72
N THR A 201 12.30 -20.24 25.50
CA THR A 201 11.24 -19.24 25.52
C THR A 201 10.62 -19.23 26.92
N PRO A 202 10.81 -18.17 27.72
CA PRO A 202 10.22 -18.10 29.05
C PRO A 202 8.69 -17.99 28.98
N PRO A 203 7.97 -18.54 29.97
CA PRO A 203 6.52 -18.51 30.02
C PRO A 203 5.99 -17.07 30.21
N LYS A 204 4.99 -16.76 29.40
CA LYS A 204 4.21 -15.53 29.38
C LYS A 204 3.49 -15.33 30.73
N PRO A 205 3.62 -14.18 31.41
CA PRO A 205 2.82 -13.90 32.61
C PRO A 205 1.37 -13.62 32.23
N GLU A 206 0.46 -14.30 32.93
CA GLU A 206 -0.98 -14.01 32.93
C GLU A 206 -1.24 -12.65 33.58
N PRO A 207 -2.01 -11.73 32.97
CA PRO A 207 -2.60 -10.63 33.70
C PRO A 207 -3.86 -11.13 34.44
N SER A 208 -3.64 -11.52 35.69
CA SER A 208 -4.62 -11.39 36.77
C SER A 208 -4.98 -9.91 36.93
N GLY A 209 -6.26 -9.58 36.87
CA GLY A 209 -6.71 -8.19 36.95
C GLY A 209 -8.23 -8.08 36.85
N ALA A 210 -8.88 -8.57 37.90
CA ALA A 210 -10.28 -8.34 38.20
C ALA A 210 -10.56 -6.86 38.52
N ALA A 211 -11.85 -6.51 38.39
CA ALA A 211 -12.51 -5.34 38.97
C ALA A 211 -12.24 -4.00 38.22
N GLU A 212 -13.19 -3.07 38.05
CA GLU A 212 -14.39 -2.75 38.81
C GLU A 212 -15.51 -2.24 37.90
N SER A 213 -16.73 -2.59 38.29
CA SER A 213 -17.99 -1.97 37.91
C SER A 213 -18.00 -0.47 38.23
N SER A 214 -18.21 0.37 37.22
CA SER A 214 -18.54 1.79 37.41
C SER A 214 -19.91 2.07 36.80
N THR A 215 -20.90 2.20 37.68
CA THR A 215 -22.29 2.54 37.42
C THR A 215 -22.44 4.06 37.44
N PRO A 216 -23.00 4.73 36.42
CA PRO A 216 -23.35 6.15 36.53
C PRO A 216 -24.72 6.34 37.19
N PRO A 217 -24.92 7.47 37.92
CA PRO A 217 -26.15 7.75 38.66
C PRO A 217 -27.29 8.19 37.73
N LYS A 218 -28.51 7.78 38.09
CA LYS A 218 -29.77 8.35 37.56
C LYS A 218 -29.87 9.81 37.98
N THR A 219 -30.15 10.67 37.01
CA THR A 219 -30.61 12.05 37.25
C THR A 219 -32.10 12.08 36.90
N ASP A 220 -32.94 12.24 37.91
CA ASP A 220 -34.36 12.57 37.77
C ASP A 220 -34.48 14.07 37.47
N HIS A 221 -35.20 14.40 36.41
CA HIS A 221 -35.86 15.70 36.21
C HIS A 221 -37.11 15.52 35.36
#